data_AF-A0A7J8W4V5-F1
#
_entry.id   AF-A0A7J8W4V5-F1
#
_cell.length_a   1.000
_cell.length_b   1.000
_cell.length_c   1.000
_cell.angle_alpha   90.00
_cell.angle_beta   90.00
_cell.angle_gamma   90.00
#
_symmetry.space_group_name_H-M   'P 1'
#
loop_
_entity.id
_entity.type
_entity.pdbx_description
1 polymer ?
#
loop_
_entity_poly.entity_id
_entity_poly.type
_entity_poly.pdbx_seq_one_letter_code
_entity_poly.pdbx_strand_id
1 'polypeptide(L)' 'MTATAGIIIKNHECLVMGACTYPLGRTGDSTTAEAKACLQAVIFGEEMGFRDLVVEGDGLIVIKKLKLDS' A
#
# COMPACT_ATOMS: atom_id res chain seq x y z
N MET A 1 4.36 -18.35 5.33
CA MET A 1 2.98 -17.81 5.38
C MET A 1 2.71 -17.15 4.04
N THR A 2 1.51 -17.27 3.47
CA THR A 2 1.13 -16.51 2.27
C THR A 2 0.43 -15.22 2.71
N ALA A 3 0.75 -14.09 2.08
CA ALA A 3 0.12 -12.81 2.37
C ALA A 3 -0.63 -12.28 1.15
N THR A 4 -1.63 -11.44 1.41
CA THR A 4 -2.41 -10.74 0.38
C THR A 4 -2.52 -9.29 0.80
N ALA A 5 -2.31 -8.36 -0.12
CA ALA A 5 -2.56 -6.95 0.09
C ALA A 5 -4.01 -6.63 -0.27
N GLY A 6 -4.66 -5.80 0.55
CA GLY A 6 -5.91 -5.13 0.21
C GLY A 6 -5.64 -3.63 0.08
N ILE A 7 -6.01 -3.04 -1.05
CA ILE A 7 -5.73 -1.63 -1.34
C ILE A 7 -7.06 -0.95 -1.67
N ILE A 8 -7.26 0.23 -1.09
CA ILE A 8 -8.41 1.10 -1.38
C ILE A 8 -7.87 2.49 -1.64
N ILE A 9 -8.18 3.04 -2.80
CA ILE A 9 -7.90 4.43 -3.15
C ILE A 9 -9.16 5.24 -2.91
N LYS A 10 -9.04 6.33 -2.15
CA LYS A 10 -10.12 7.29 -1.92
C LYS A 10 -9.67 8.69 -2.32
N ASN A 11 -10.62 9.52 -2.74
CA ASN A 11 -10.37 10.95 -2.91
C ASN A 11 -10.43 11.70 -1.54
N HIS A 12 -10.20 13.01 -1.57
CA HIS A 12 -10.23 13.87 -0.39
C HIS A 12 -11.61 14.00 0.27
N GLU A 13 -12.69 13.64 -0.44
CA GLU A 13 -14.06 13.58 0.08
C GLU A 13 -14.38 12.19 0.67
N CYS A 14 -13.37 11.33 0.83
CA CYS A 14 -13.48 9.94 1.26
C CYS A 14 -14.28 9.03 0.31
N LEU A 15 -14.52 9.44 -0.94
CA LEU A 15 -15.15 8.60 -1.96
C LEU A 15 -14.14 7.58 -2.52
N VAL A 16 -14.54 6.31 -2.60
CA VAL A 16 -13.70 5.24 -3.15
C VAL A 16 -13.58 5.41 -4.67
N MET A 17 -12.34 5.57 -5.13
CA MET A 17 -11.98 5.73 -6.55
C MET A 17 -11.51 4.41 -7.18
N GLY A 18 -11.07 3.47 -6.35
CA GLY A 18 -10.63 2.15 -6.78
C GLY A 18 -10.33 1.26 -5.59
N ALA A 19 -10.43 -0.06 -5.80
CA ALA A 19 -10.04 -1.05 -4.80
C ALA A 19 -9.54 -2.30 -5.51
N CYS A 20 -8.52 -2.94 -4.94
CA CYS A 20 -8.01 -4.20 -5.44
C CYS A 20 -7.46 -5.06 -4.31
N THR A 21 -7.34 -6.36 -4.59
CA THR A 21 -6.55 -7.28 -3.79
C THR A 21 -5.41 -7.80 -4.64
N TYR A 22 -4.25 -8.00 -4.02
CA TYR A 22 -3.08 -8.50 -4.73
C TYR A 22 -2.37 -9.59 -3.91
N PRO A 23 -2.20 -10.80 -4.46
CA PRO A 23 -1.48 -11.86 -3.76
C PRO A 23 0.01 -11.52 -3.69
N LEU A 24 0.56 -11.40 -2.47
CA LEU A 24 1.97 -11.08 -2.22
C LEU A 24 2.89 -12.32 -2.22
N GLY A 25 2.28 -13.51 -2.34
CA GLY A 25 2.98 -14.78 -2.28
C GLY A 25 3.48 -15.09 -0.87
N ARG A 26 4.57 -15.86 -0.78
CA ARG A 26 5.20 -16.20 0.50
C ARG A 26 5.96 -14.98 1.05
N THR A 27 5.62 -14.59 2.27
CA THR A 27 6.36 -13.57 3.03
C THR A 27 7.01 -14.23 4.25
N GLY A 28 8.20 -13.74 4.61
CA GLY A 28 8.95 -14.22 5.76
C GLY A 28 8.37 -13.73 7.09
N ASP A 29 7.86 -12.49 7.10
CA ASP A 29 7.33 -11.80 8.26
C ASP A 29 6.25 -10.77 7.86
N SER A 30 5.54 -10.23 8.85
CA SER A 30 4.48 -9.23 8.64
C SER A 30 5.01 -7.89 8.15
N THR A 31 6.21 -7.45 8.56
CA THR A 31 6.79 -6.18 8.09
C THR A 31 7.09 -6.24 6.60
N THR A 32 7.63 -7.36 6.12
CA THR A 32 7.83 -7.60 4.68
C THR A 32 6.50 -7.63 3.92
N ALA A 33 5.43 -8.19 4.50
CA ALA A 33 4.11 -8.18 3.88
C ALA A 33 3.56 -6.75 3.75
N GLU A 34 3.64 -5.96 4.82
CA GLU A 34 3.21 -4.55 4.83
C GLU A 34 4.01 -3.68 3.86
N ALA A 35 5.34 -3.85 3.81
CA ALA A 35 6.19 -3.10 2.87
C ALA A 35 5.80 -3.38 1.41
N LYS A 36 5.51 -4.64 1.09
CA LYS A 36 5.04 -5.02 -0.25
C LYS A 36 3.61 -4.52 -0.53
N ALA A 37 2.72 -4.53 0.46
CA ALA A 37 1.38 -3.96 0.31
C ALA A 37 1.44 -2.45 0.03
N CYS A 38 2.31 -1.73 0.75
CA CYS A 38 2.58 -0.30 0.52
C CYS A 38 3.10 -0.03 -0.89
N LEU A 39 4.07 -0.80 -1.37
CA LEU A 39 4.58 -0.69 -2.75
C LEU A 39 3.46 -0.93 -3.77
N GLN A 40 2.64 -1.96 -3.55
CA GLN A 40 1.56 -2.29 -4.46
C GLN A 40 0.45 -1.22 -4.46
N ALA A 41 0.23 -0.52 -3.35
CA ALA A 41 -0.68 0.62 -3.29
C ALA A 41 -0.21 1.78 -4.18
N VAL A 42 1.11 2.05 -4.20
CA VAL A 42 1.70 3.08 -5.06
C VAL A 42 1.59 2.70 -6.53
N ILE A 43 1.96 1.46 -6.89
CA ILE A 43 1.86 0.96 -8.27
C ILE A 43 0.41 1.03 -8.76
N PHE A 44 -0.55 0.57 -7.95
CA PHE A 44 -1.97 0.63 -8.33
C PHE A 44 -2.46 2.07 -8.50
N GLY A 45 -2.01 3.00 -7.65
CA GLY A 45 -2.32 4.41 -7.81
C GLY A 45 -1.74 5.02 -9.09
N GLU A 46 -0.50 4.68 -9.42
CA GLU A 46 0.16 5.11 -10.67
C GLU A 46 -0.56 4.55 -11.91
N GLU A 47 -0.90 3.26 -11.91
CA GLU A 47 -1.66 2.59 -13.00
C GLU A 47 -3.05 3.22 -13.20
N MET A 48 -3.67 3.70 -12.12
CA MET A 48 -4.93 4.44 -12.17
C MET A 48 -4.77 5.89 -12.65
N GLY A 49 -3.54 6.35 -12.87
CA GLY A 49 -3.21 7.68 -13.38
C GLY A 49 -3.07 8.76 -12.30
N PHE A 50 -3.03 8.39 -11.01
CA PHE A 50 -2.79 9.33 -9.93
C PHE A 50 -1.31 9.71 -9.85
N ARG A 51 -1.03 11.00 -9.67
CA ARG A 51 0.34 11.55 -9.56
C ARG A 51 0.68 12.05 -8.16
N ASP A 52 -0.33 12.18 -7.31
CA ASP A 52 -0.21 12.60 -5.92
C ASP A 52 -1.05 11.65 -5.07
N LEU A 53 -0.36 10.94 -4.16
CA LEU A 53 -0.91 9.85 -3.36
C LEU A 53 -0.43 10.00 -1.93
N VAL A 54 -1.37 9.98 -0.99
CA VAL A 54 -1.07 9.80 0.43
C VAL A 54 -1.32 8.34 0.77
N VAL A 55 -0.25 7.59 1.05
CA VAL A 55 -0.36 6.17 1.43
C VAL A 55 -0.55 6.08 2.95
N GLU A 56 -1.64 5.42 3.35
CA GLU A 56 -1.97 5.13 4.74
C GLU A 56 -1.86 3.61 5.01
N GLY A 57 -1.46 3.25 6.22
CA GLY A 57 -1.35 1.86 6.67
C GLY A 57 -1.11 1.79 8.18
N ASP A 58 -1.12 0.59 8.75
CA ASP A 58 -0.86 0.34 10.18
C ASP A 58 0.56 -0.16 10.46
N GLY A 59 1.33 -0.50 9.42
CA GLY A 59 2.74 -0.89 9.49
C GLY A 59 3.68 0.24 9.94
N LEU A 60 3.69 0.54 11.24
CA LEU A 60 4.48 1.65 11.82
C LEU A 60 5.97 1.61 11.44
N ILE A 61 6.57 0.42 11.35
CA ILE A 61 7.97 0.25 10.93
C ILE A 61 8.15 0.72 9.49
N VAL A 62 7.24 0.33 8.59
CA VAL A 62 7.25 0.71 7.18
C VAL A 62 7.08 2.23 7.05
N ILE A 63 6.10 2.80 7.74
CA ILE A 63 5.84 4.26 7.73
C ILE A 63 7.07 5.04 8.22
N LYS A 64 7.67 4.60 9.33
CA LYS A 64 8.88 5.25 9.87
C LYS A 64 10.04 5.16 8.88
N LYS A 65 10.22 4.01 8.24
CA LYS A 65 11.32 3.83 7.29
C LYS A 65 11.17 4.73 6.07
N LEU A 66 9.96 4.81 5.50
CA LEU A 66 9.68 5.66 4.34
C LEU A 66 9.85 7.15 4.65
N LYS A 67 9.39 7.61 5.82
CA LYS A 67 9.55 9.02 6.24
C LYS A 67 10.99 9.43 6.55
N LEU A 68 11.87 8.48 6.89
CA LEU A 68 13.29 8.74 7.14
C LEU A 68 14.09 8.90 5.84
N ASP A 69 13.61 8.29 4.76
CA ASP A 69 14.24 8.32 3.44
C ASP A 69 13.63 9.40 2.52
N SER A 70 12.75 10.27 3.05
CA SER A 70 12.05 11.38 2.35
C SER A 70 12.77 12.72 2.51
#